data_AF-A0AAU4DP98-F1
#
_entry.id   AF-A0AAU4DP98-F1
#
_cell.length_a   1.000
_cell.length_b   1.000
_cell.length_c   1.000
_cell.angle_alpha   90.00
_cell.angle_beta   90.00
_cell.angle_gamma   90.00
#
_symmetry.space_group_name_H-M   'P 1'
#
loop_
_entity.id
_entity.type
_entity.pdbx_description
1 polymer ?
#
loop_
_entity_poly.entity_id
_entity_poly.type
_entity_poly.pdbx_seq_one_letter_code
_entity_poly.pdbx_strand_id
1 'polypeptide(L)'
;MGERSDHPQGPGAAEESNAQDIEATVVLGIRITDWPALRAAAQAAVAELEFGGIDPAGQRADLLREVTEDPNAALGALLHPDRLVAAIPGIEALGGTLEISITDDFAPDFAELFPLETEDGDSGDWTLTPRTACLLHTQLIALADAAYDDLDEHLDEPVTDGDEGEWTVYSRLPQRTWGLHRGWRRTLARTFDDLADDLALGEWPLPRCLAEELALRMALADARALLGAQPESVADMMGDLPADLYDYDWDGCADELFGVFGPDDGDPELDALQRTEQLLAATHPEGWFLAYEDAEERDAGRGYRR
;
A
#
# COMPACT_ATOMS: atom_id res chain seq x y z
N MET A 1 -70.12 -30.90 37.77
CA MET A 1 -68.67 -31.15 37.69
C MET A 1 -68.42 -31.73 36.32
N GLY A 2 -68.01 -30.99 35.30
CA GLY A 2 -67.21 -29.76 35.21
C GLY A 2 -66.36 -29.99 33.95
N GLU A 3 -66.97 -29.73 32.79
CA GLU A 3 -66.64 -28.64 31.87
C GLU A 3 -65.55 -29.04 30.87
N ARG A 4 -66.02 -29.25 29.63
CA ARG A 4 -65.24 -29.17 28.40
C ARG A 4 -64.75 -27.73 28.25
N SER A 5 -63.46 -27.55 28.04
CA SER A 5 -62.92 -26.31 27.48
C SER A 5 -62.41 -26.61 26.08
N ASP A 6 -63.16 -26.09 25.10
CA ASP A 6 -62.76 -25.92 23.71
C ASP A 6 -62.04 -24.56 23.55
N HIS A 7 -61.24 -24.50 22.47
CA HIS A 7 -60.57 -23.35 21.83
C HIS A 7 -59.07 -23.12 22.16
N PRO A 8 -58.30 -22.58 21.18
CA PRO A 8 -58.20 -22.98 19.77
C PRO A 8 -56.72 -23.21 19.38
N GLN A 9 -56.46 -24.09 18.40
CA GLN A 9 -55.19 -24.12 17.69
C GLN A 9 -55.08 -22.82 16.88
N GLY A 10 -54.31 -21.85 17.38
CA GLY A 10 -53.90 -20.69 16.59
C GLY A 10 -52.85 -21.11 15.57
N PRO A 11 -52.93 -20.64 14.31
CA PRO A 11 -51.86 -20.83 13.34
C PRO A 11 -50.74 -19.84 13.68
N GLY A 12 -49.94 -20.19 14.67
CA GLY A 12 -48.67 -19.51 14.93
C GLY A 12 -47.62 -20.17 14.06
N ALA A 13 -47.30 -19.53 12.95
CA ALA A 13 -46.15 -19.86 12.13
C ALA A 13 -44.89 -19.93 13.02
N ALA A 14 -44.43 -21.15 13.31
CA ALA A 14 -43.00 -21.35 13.48
C ALA A 14 -42.45 -21.27 12.05
N GLU A 15 -42.15 -20.05 11.61
CA GLU A 15 -41.12 -19.91 10.58
C GLU A 15 -39.88 -20.58 11.17
N GLU A 16 -39.57 -21.77 10.67
CA GLU A 16 -38.29 -22.42 10.89
C GLU A 16 -37.25 -21.41 10.40
N SER A 17 -36.68 -20.64 11.33
CA SER A 17 -35.54 -19.80 11.05
C SER A 17 -34.44 -20.73 10.57
N ASN A 18 -34.20 -20.76 9.26
CA ASN A 18 -33.03 -21.41 8.65
C ASN A 18 -31.74 -20.63 9.00
N ALA A 19 -31.65 -20.06 10.20
CA ALA A 19 -30.43 -19.44 10.70
C ALA A 19 -29.39 -20.54 10.85
N GLN A 20 -28.28 -20.36 10.14
CA GLN A 20 -27.14 -21.26 10.17
C GLN A 20 -26.00 -20.56 10.89
N ASP A 21 -25.47 -21.21 11.92
CA ASP A 21 -24.28 -20.75 12.62
C ASP A 21 -23.06 -21.06 11.73
N ILE A 22 -22.25 -20.03 11.45
CA ILE A 22 -21.06 -20.13 10.60
C ILE A 22 -19.88 -19.56 11.37
N GLU A 23 -18.79 -20.32 11.43
CA GLU A 23 -17.48 -19.86 11.89
C GLU A 23 -16.65 -19.43 10.68
N ALA A 24 -16.13 -18.21 10.69
CA ALA A 24 -15.29 -17.65 9.62
C ALA A 24 -14.00 -17.06 10.21
N THR A 25 -12.86 -17.46 9.67
CA THR A 25 -11.54 -16.94 10.04
C THR A 25 -11.02 -16.07 8.91
N VAL A 26 -10.57 -14.85 9.24
CA VAL A 26 -9.95 -13.93 8.29
C VAL A 26 -8.59 -13.53 8.82
N VAL A 27 -7.56 -13.61 7.98
CA VAL A 27 -6.23 -13.07 8.24
C VAL A 27 -6.04 -11.85 7.33
N LEU A 28 -5.77 -10.69 7.93
CA LEU A 28 -5.61 -9.42 7.22
C LEU A 28 -4.22 -8.85 7.49
N GLY A 29 -3.54 -8.43 6.42
CA GLY A 29 -2.33 -7.63 6.50
C GLY A 29 -2.72 -6.17 6.52
N ILE A 30 -2.42 -5.49 7.62
CA ILE A 30 -2.82 -4.10 7.80
C ILE A 30 -1.57 -3.28 8.06
N ARG A 31 -1.28 -2.34 7.15
CA ARG A 31 -0.27 -1.31 7.34
C ARG A 31 -0.95 -0.03 7.78
N ILE A 32 -0.53 0.52 8.92
CA ILE A 32 -1.05 1.81 9.40
C ILE A 32 -0.28 2.93 8.72
N THR A 33 -0.93 3.62 7.78
CA THR A 33 -0.32 4.69 6.98
C THR A 33 -0.46 6.07 7.65
N ASP A 34 -1.61 6.33 8.29
CA ASP A 34 -1.92 7.58 8.99
C ASP A 34 -2.47 7.29 10.40
N TRP A 35 -1.59 7.39 11.41
CA TRP A 35 -1.97 7.17 12.80
C TRP A 35 -2.98 8.21 13.32
N PRO A 36 -2.77 9.53 13.12
CA PRO A 36 -3.75 10.54 13.52
C PRO A 36 -5.17 10.29 12.99
N ALA A 37 -5.31 9.92 11.71
CA ALA A 37 -6.61 9.61 11.11
C ALA A 37 -7.23 8.34 11.69
N LEU A 38 -6.43 7.26 11.81
CA LEU A 38 -6.87 6.01 12.43
C LEU A 38 -7.38 6.24 13.86
N ARG A 39 -6.63 7.01 14.65
CA ARG A 39 -6.99 7.36 16.03
C ARG A 39 -8.31 8.13 16.08
N ALA A 40 -8.50 9.12 15.21
CA ALA A 40 -9.74 9.90 15.15
C ALA A 40 -10.95 9.01 14.78
N ALA A 41 -10.77 8.11 13.82
CA ALA A 41 -11.81 7.14 13.43
C ALA A 41 -12.15 6.18 14.58
N ALA A 42 -11.14 5.66 15.28
CA ALA A 42 -11.34 4.78 16.43
C ALA A 42 -12.06 5.49 17.59
N GLN A 43 -11.72 6.74 17.89
CA GLN A 43 -12.42 7.53 18.90
C GLN A 43 -13.91 7.74 18.54
N ALA A 44 -14.21 8.00 17.26
CA ALA A 44 -15.59 8.09 16.79
C ALA A 44 -16.33 6.75 16.91
N ALA A 45 -15.68 5.64 16.56
CA ALA A 45 -16.25 4.30 16.72
C ALA A 45 -16.56 3.99 18.20
N VAL A 46 -15.64 4.30 19.11
CA VAL A 46 -15.86 4.11 20.56
C VAL A 46 -17.01 4.97 21.08
N ALA A 47 -17.24 6.15 20.51
CA ALA A 47 -18.39 7.00 20.87
C ALA A 47 -19.73 6.33 20.52
N GLU A 48 -19.79 5.55 19.45
CA GLU A 48 -20.99 4.85 18.99
C GLU A 48 -21.23 3.50 19.68
N LEU A 49 -20.21 2.94 20.33
CA LEU A 49 -20.35 1.66 21.03
C LEU A 49 -21.32 1.76 22.21
N GLU A 50 -22.14 0.72 22.37
CA GLU A 50 -22.98 0.53 23.54
C GLU A 50 -22.22 -0.27 24.60
N PHE A 51 -22.08 0.30 25.79
CA PHE A 51 -21.41 -0.34 26.91
C PHE A 51 -22.45 -0.86 27.91
N GLY A 52 -22.40 -2.16 28.19
CA GLY A 52 -23.27 -2.81 29.16
C GLY A 52 -22.61 -2.97 30.54
N GLY A 53 -23.41 -3.31 31.55
CA GLY A 53 -22.90 -3.73 32.87
C GLY A 53 -22.84 -2.63 33.93
N ILE A 54 -21.91 -2.78 34.87
CA ILE A 54 -21.92 -2.07 36.17
C ILE A 54 -21.32 -0.65 36.07
N ASP A 55 -20.35 -0.43 35.17
CA ASP A 55 -19.76 0.89 34.92
C ASP A 55 -19.50 1.16 33.42
N PRO A 56 -20.57 1.43 32.64
CA PRO A 56 -20.46 1.73 31.22
C PRO A 56 -19.63 2.99 30.93
N ALA A 57 -19.64 3.97 31.85
CA ALA A 57 -18.93 5.23 31.67
C ALA A 57 -17.42 5.06 31.88
N GLY A 58 -17.02 4.31 32.91
CA GLY A 58 -15.62 3.93 33.14
C GLY A 58 -15.06 3.09 32.00
N GLN A 59 -15.78 2.05 31.57
CA GLN A 59 -15.37 1.21 30.43
C GLN A 59 -15.15 2.02 29.15
N ARG A 60 -16.05 2.96 28.86
CA ARG A 60 -15.89 3.86 27.72
C ARG A 60 -14.65 4.76 27.87
N ALA A 61 -14.43 5.34 29.05
CA ALA A 61 -13.29 6.20 29.30
C ALA A 61 -11.96 5.44 29.18
N ASP A 62 -11.92 4.20 29.67
CA ASP A 62 -10.75 3.33 29.57
C ASP A 62 -10.46 2.95 28.12
N LEU A 63 -11.48 2.53 27.35
CA LEU A 63 -11.28 2.22 25.94
C LEU A 63 -10.88 3.45 25.13
N LEU A 64 -11.47 4.63 25.41
CA LEU A 64 -11.07 5.88 24.77
C LEU A 64 -9.59 6.23 25.01
N ARG A 65 -9.09 5.99 26.23
CA ARG A 65 -7.67 6.18 26.54
C ARG A 65 -6.82 5.20 25.76
N GLU A 66 -7.18 3.93 25.72
CA GLU A 66 -6.45 2.89 24.99
C GLU A 66 -6.37 3.18 23.49
N VAL A 67 -7.48 3.46 22.80
CA VAL A 67 -7.47 3.79 21.37
C VAL A 67 -6.75 5.11 21.04
N THR A 68 -6.51 5.96 22.05
CA THR A 68 -5.77 7.21 21.88
C THR A 68 -4.25 6.99 21.89
N GLU A 69 -3.81 5.97 22.62
CA GLU A 69 -2.40 5.70 22.93
C GLU A 69 -1.85 4.51 22.12
N ASP A 70 -2.69 3.55 21.73
CA ASP A 70 -2.28 2.29 21.09
C ASP A 70 -3.00 2.08 19.75
N PRO A 71 -2.26 1.99 18.62
CA PRO A 71 -2.80 1.67 17.32
C PRO A 71 -3.49 0.30 17.23
N ASN A 72 -3.04 -0.70 18.01
CA ASN A 72 -3.68 -2.02 18.02
C ASN A 72 -5.05 -1.96 18.69
N ALA A 73 -5.17 -1.22 19.81
CA ALA A 73 -6.46 -0.95 20.43
C ALA A 73 -7.40 -0.18 19.49
N ALA A 74 -6.88 0.80 18.75
CA ALA A 74 -7.64 1.57 17.76
C ALA A 74 -8.19 0.67 16.63
N LEU A 75 -7.35 -0.20 16.06
CA LEU A 75 -7.79 -1.21 15.09
C LEU A 75 -8.81 -2.17 15.69
N GLY A 76 -8.58 -2.63 16.93
CA GLY A 76 -9.49 -3.53 17.63
C GLY A 76 -10.89 -2.95 17.81
N ALA A 77 -10.99 -1.65 18.11
CA ALA A 77 -12.27 -0.96 18.21
C ALA A 77 -13.01 -0.84 16.87
N LEU A 78 -12.26 -0.69 15.76
CA LEU A 78 -12.82 -0.55 14.40
C LEU A 78 -13.21 -1.89 13.78
N LEU A 79 -12.40 -2.92 14.00
CA LEU A 79 -12.57 -4.27 13.46
C LEU A 79 -13.36 -5.19 14.38
N HIS A 80 -14.03 -4.64 15.39
CA HIS A 80 -14.83 -5.43 16.31
C HIS A 80 -15.91 -6.22 15.54
N PRO A 81 -16.06 -7.55 15.76
CA PRO A 81 -16.99 -8.39 14.99
C PRO A 81 -18.41 -7.84 14.92
N ASP A 82 -18.95 -7.36 16.04
CA ASP A 82 -20.28 -6.75 16.09
C ASP A 82 -20.43 -5.55 15.15
N ARG A 83 -19.37 -4.73 14.98
CA ARG A 83 -19.38 -3.61 14.04
C ARG A 83 -19.30 -4.08 12.59
N LEU A 84 -18.49 -5.09 12.30
CA LEU A 84 -18.32 -5.61 10.94
C LEU A 84 -19.62 -6.17 10.36
N VAL A 85 -20.42 -6.85 11.20
CA VAL A 85 -21.67 -7.46 10.73
C VAL A 85 -22.91 -6.59 10.92
N ALA A 86 -22.87 -5.55 11.78
CA ALA A 86 -24.02 -4.68 12.06
C ALA A 86 -24.66 -4.05 10.81
N ALA A 87 -23.90 -3.89 9.73
CA ALA A 87 -24.38 -3.31 8.48
C ALA A 87 -25.00 -4.34 7.51
N ILE A 88 -24.91 -5.65 7.79
CA ILE A 88 -25.33 -6.72 6.87
C ILE A 88 -26.70 -7.28 7.29
N PRO A 89 -27.78 -7.04 6.51
CA PRO A 89 -29.10 -7.54 6.86
C PRO A 89 -29.13 -9.07 6.95
N GLY A 90 -29.69 -9.60 8.04
CA GLY A 90 -29.83 -11.04 8.27
C GLY A 90 -28.60 -11.73 8.88
N ILE A 91 -27.57 -10.97 9.28
CA ILE A 91 -26.41 -11.48 10.01
C ILE A 91 -26.41 -10.89 11.43
N GLU A 92 -26.17 -11.74 12.42
CA GLU A 92 -25.96 -11.36 13.81
C GLU A 92 -24.62 -11.92 14.27
N ALA A 93 -23.85 -11.13 15.02
CA ALA A 93 -22.62 -11.62 15.63
C ALA A 93 -22.98 -12.51 16.84
N LEU A 94 -22.58 -13.77 16.77
CA LEU A 94 -22.72 -14.72 17.90
C LEU A 94 -21.54 -14.63 18.89
N GLY A 95 -20.55 -13.79 18.57
CA GLY A 95 -19.27 -13.66 19.27
C GLY A 95 -18.11 -13.88 18.31
N GLY A 96 -16.93 -13.38 18.69
CA GLY A 96 -15.71 -13.55 17.91
C GLY A 96 -14.52 -13.03 18.69
N THR A 97 -13.36 -13.62 18.42
CA THR A 97 -12.08 -13.13 18.92
C THR A 97 -11.36 -12.46 17.77
N LEU A 98 -10.94 -11.22 17.95
CA LEU A 98 -10.01 -10.56 17.06
C LEU A 98 -8.63 -10.65 17.70
N GLU A 99 -7.71 -11.35 17.03
CA GLU A 99 -6.30 -11.38 17.42
C GLU A 99 -5.53 -10.41 16.52
N ILE A 100 -4.94 -9.39 17.13
CA ILE A 100 -4.04 -8.45 16.44
C ILE A 100 -2.63 -8.77 16.92
N SER A 101 -1.78 -9.18 15.99
CA SER A 101 -0.36 -9.37 16.20
C SER A 101 0.43 -8.50 15.22
N ILE A 102 1.58 -8.03 15.66
CA ILE A 102 2.56 -7.42 14.76
C ILE A 102 3.32 -8.58 14.12
N THR A 103 3.33 -8.64 12.80
CA THR A 103 4.11 -9.64 12.06
C THR A 103 4.89 -8.98 10.92
N ASP A 104 6.09 -9.49 10.68
CA ASP A 104 6.88 -9.21 9.48
C ASP A 104 6.51 -10.18 8.33
N ASP A 105 5.66 -11.18 8.59
CA ASP A 105 5.21 -12.22 7.64
C ASP A 105 4.33 -11.67 6.49
N PHE A 106 3.97 -10.38 6.53
CA PHE A 106 3.24 -9.72 5.44
C PHE A 106 4.15 -9.13 4.36
N ALA A 107 5.45 -9.48 4.36
CA ALA A 107 6.29 -9.27 3.19
C ALA A 107 5.66 -10.00 1.97
N PRO A 108 5.57 -9.37 0.78
CA PRO A 108 4.96 -10.00 -0.38
C PRO A 108 5.70 -11.29 -0.76
N ASP A 109 4.96 -12.38 -1.01
CA ASP A 109 5.55 -13.60 -1.58
C ASP A 109 5.76 -13.40 -3.09
N PHE A 110 6.92 -12.86 -3.44
CA PHE A 110 7.27 -12.59 -4.84
C PHE A 110 7.34 -13.85 -5.71
N ALA A 111 7.51 -15.05 -5.13
CA ALA A 111 7.46 -16.28 -5.90
C ALA A 111 6.02 -16.63 -6.31
N GLU A 112 5.03 -16.34 -5.45
CA GLU A 112 3.60 -16.49 -5.78
C GLU A 112 3.11 -15.37 -6.70
N LEU A 113 3.56 -14.13 -6.47
CA LEU A 113 3.09 -12.95 -7.20
C LEU A 113 3.65 -12.86 -8.64
N PHE A 114 4.88 -13.31 -8.86
CA PHE A 114 5.55 -13.26 -10.17
C PHE A 114 6.00 -14.66 -10.63
N PRO A 115 5.10 -15.64 -10.74
CA PRO A 115 5.48 -17.02 -10.97
C PRO A 115 6.23 -17.16 -12.29
N LEU A 116 7.34 -17.92 -12.26
CA LEU A 116 8.07 -18.27 -13.49
C LEU A 116 7.25 -19.30 -14.27
N GLU A 117 6.99 -19.04 -15.56
CA GLU A 117 6.30 -20.00 -16.42
C GLU A 117 7.17 -21.24 -16.64
N THR A 118 6.67 -22.41 -16.26
CA THR A 118 7.37 -23.68 -16.49
C THR A 118 7.10 -24.19 -17.90
N GLU A 119 8.16 -24.21 -18.73
CA GLU A 119 8.35 -24.99 -19.96
C GLU A 119 7.09 -25.68 -20.54
N ASP A 120 6.23 -24.93 -21.27
CA ASP A 120 5.32 -25.46 -22.31
C ASP A 120 4.54 -24.36 -23.10
N GLY A 121 4.75 -23.07 -22.79
CA GLY A 121 4.29 -21.91 -23.57
C GLY A 121 5.48 -21.14 -24.16
N ASP A 122 5.25 -20.37 -25.23
CA ASP A 122 6.24 -19.67 -26.04
C ASP A 122 7.35 -18.97 -25.20
N SER A 123 8.54 -19.58 -25.10
CA SER A 123 9.67 -19.11 -24.29
C SER A 123 10.39 -17.93 -24.98
N GLY A 124 9.68 -16.81 -25.16
CA GLY A 124 10.14 -15.71 -26.02
C GLY A 124 10.07 -14.31 -25.43
N ASP A 125 9.06 -14.01 -24.61
CA ASP A 125 8.84 -12.65 -24.13
C ASP A 125 9.47 -12.44 -22.75
N TRP A 126 10.10 -11.28 -22.57
CA TRP A 126 10.70 -10.87 -21.31
C TRP A 126 9.62 -10.79 -20.22
N THR A 127 9.96 -11.16 -18.98
CA THR A 127 9.05 -11.04 -17.84
C THR A 127 9.78 -10.53 -16.59
N LEU A 128 9.06 -9.81 -15.75
CA LEU A 128 9.57 -9.36 -14.47
C LEU A 128 9.68 -10.54 -13.49
N THR A 129 10.90 -11.00 -13.23
CA THR A 129 11.15 -12.17 -12.38
C THR A 129 10.89 -11.89 -10.90
N PRO A 130 10.58 -12.90 -10.05
CA PRO A 130 10.41 -12.74 -8.60
C PRO A 130 11.54 -12.00 -7.91
N ARG A 131 12.78 -12.32 -8.26
CA ARG A 131 13.97 -11.73 -7.65
C ARG A 131 14.15 -10.28 -8.06
N THR A 132 13.87 -9.96 -9.32
CA THR A 132 13.90 -8.59 -9.82
C THR A 132 12.80 -7.75 -9.17
N ALA A 133 11.57 -8.27 -9.10
CA ALA A 133 10.44 -7.64 -8.42
C ALA A 133 10.72 -7.39 -6.93
N CYS A 134 11.25 -8.39 -6.22
CA CYS A 134 11.61 -8.30 -4.80
C CYS A 134 12.66 -7.20 -4.54
N LEU A 135 13.73 -7.18 -5.33
CA LEU A 135 14.78 -6.19 -5.20
C LEU A 135 14.27 -4.78 -5.51
N LEU A 136 13.44 -4.63 -6.56
CA LEU A 136 12.87 -3.35 -6.96
C LEU A 136 11.88 -2.81 -5.92
N HIS A 137 11.00 -3.66 -5.40
CA HIS A 137 10.11 -3.34 -4.28
C HIS A 137 10.91 -2.85 -3.08
N THR A 138 11.99 -3.57 -2.73
CA THR A 138 12.84 -3.19 -1.60
C THR A 138 13.46 -1.80 -1.79
N GLN A 139 13.93 -1.47 -3.00
CA GLN A 139 14.46 -0.14 -3.28
C GLN A 139 13.39 0.95 -3.24
N LEU A 140 12.20 0.67 -3.74
CA LEU A 140 11.07 1.62 -3.69
C LEU A 140 10.69 1.91 -2.23
N ILE A 141 10.58 0.89 -1.37
CA ILE A 141 10.33 1.09 0.06
C ILE A 141 11.46 1.89 0.72
N ALA A 142 12.72 1.58 0.43
CA ALA A 142 13.86 2.31 0.99
C ALA A 142 13.89 3.78 0.55
N LEU A 143 13.57 4.06 -0.71
CA LEU A 143 13.45 5.43 -1.23
C LEU A 143 12.27 6.18 -0.63
N ALA A 144 11.14 5.51 -0.42
CA ALA A 144 9.99 6.10 0.27
C ALA A 144 10.40 6.51 1.69
N ASP A 145 10.98 5.59 2.46
CA ASP A 145 11.42 5.85 3.84
C ASP A 145 12.44 6.98 3.90
N ALA A 146 13.46 6.94 3.03
CA ALA A 146 14.45 8.01 2.94
C ALA A 146 13.85 9.37 2.56
N ALA A 147 12.85 9.41 1.68
CA ALA A 147 12.17 10.64 1.31
C ALA A 147 11.31 11.21 2.46
N TYR A 148 10.62 10.36 3.22
CA TYR A 148 9.89 10.78 4.41
C TYR A 148 10.83 11.20 5.55
N ASP A 149 11.97 10.53 5.70
CA ASP A 149 12.98 10.91 6.69
C ASP A 149 13.63 12.26 6.33
N ASP A 150 13.99 12.49 5.05
CA ASP A 150 14.44 13.80 4.56
C ASP A 150 13.40 14.90 4.89
N LEU A 151 12.11 14.60 4.75
CA LEU A 151 11.01 15.54 5.06
C LEU A 151 10.86 15.84 6.56
N ASP A 152 11.07 14.84 7.40
CA ASP A 152 10.95 14.98 8.85
C ASP A 152 12.18 15.69 9.45
N GLU A 153 13.37 15.45 8.89
CA GLU A 153 14.62 16.07 9.32
C GLU A 153 14.72 17.54 8.89
N HIS A 154 14.44 17.84 7.61
CA HIS A 154 14.66 19.16 7.03
C HIS A 154 13.40 20.01 6.90
N LEU A 155 12.21 19.45 7.15
CA LEU A 155 10.93 20.15 7.11
C LEU A 155 10.69 20.90 5.77
N ASP A 156 10.63 22.23 5.81
CA ASP A 156 10.42 23.11 4.66
C ASP A 156 11.74 23.71 4.12
N GLU A 157 12.90 23.32 4.67
CA GLU A 157 14.19 23.86 4.23
C GLU A 157 14.50 23.41 2.79
N PRO A 158 14.97 24.32 1.92
CA PRO A 158 15.36 23.98 0.56
C PRO A 158 16.69 23.21 0.56
N VAL A 159 16.87 22.33 -0.42
CA VAL A 159 18.22 21.81 -0.72
C VAL A 159 19.06 22.99 -1.23
N THR A 160 20.27 23.16 -0.72
CA THR A 160 21.20 24.22 -1.13
C THR A 160 22.51 23.65 -1.66
N ASP A 161 23.14 24.39 -2.57
CA ASP A 161 24.50 24.08 -3.03
C ASP A 161 25.44 24.02 -1.82
N GLY A 162 25.96 22.82 -1.51
CA GLY A 162 26.84 22.59 -0.36
C GLY A 162 26.33 21.55 0.65
N ASP A 163 25.02 21.40 0.76
CA ASP A 163 24.39 20.50 1.74
C ASP A 163 23.74 19.28 1.07
N GLU A 164 23.99 19.07 -0.24
CA GLU A 164 23.46 17.95 -1.03
C GLU A 164 23.69 16.57 -0.39
N GLY A 165 24.80 16.40 0.33
CA GLY A 165 25.15 15.16 1.03
C GLY A 165 24.36 14.92 2.32
N GLU A 166 23.60 15.90 2.80
CA GLU A 166 22.69 15.79 3.95
C GLU A 166 21.28 15.36 3.54
N TRP A 167 21.02 15.26 2.24
CA TRP A 167 19.76 14.80 1.65
C TRP A 167 19.96 13.48 0.94
N THR A 168 19.07 12.54 1.17
CA THR A 168 19.17 11.19 0.59
C THR A 168 18.47 11.10 -0.77
N VAL A 169 17.31 11.78 -0.91
CA VAL A 169 16.45 11.68 -2.08
C VAL A 169 16.38 13.01 -2.83
N TYR A 170 16.05 14.11 -2.15
CA TYR A 170 15.70 15.35 -2.85
C TYR A 170 16.89 16.05 -3.52
N SER A 171 18.13 15.84 -3.05
CA SER A 171 19.34 16.36 -3.71
C SER A 171 19.63 15.70 -5.06
N ARG A 172 19.10 14.48 -5.29
CA ARG A 172 19.27 13.74 -6.55
C ARG A 172 18.37 14.24 -7.67
N LEU A 173 17.40 15.09 -7.35
CA LEU A 173 16.45 15.65 -8.29
C LEU A 173 17.01 16.92 -8.97
N PRO A 174 16.48 17.32 -10.15
CA PRO A 174 16.89 18.56 -10.81
C PRO A 174 16.76 19.78 -9.89
N GLN A 175 17.79 20.64 -9.83
CA GLN A 175 17.87 21.80 -8.90
C GLN A 175 16.62 22.68 -8.82
N ARG A 176 15.84 22.78 -9.91
CA ARG A 176 14.55 23.51 -9.92
C ARG A 176 13.50 22.95 -8.96
N THR A 177 13.68 21.74 -8.41
CA THR A 177 12.79 21.14 -7.41
C THR A 177 13.23 21.41 -5.97
N TRP A 178 14.47 21.85 -5.75
CA TRP A 178 15.08 21.94 -4.43
C TRP A 178 14.34 22.88 -3.48
N GLY A 179 13.69 23.92 -4.02
CA GLY A 179 12.88 24.88 -3.27
C GLY A 179 11.38 24.59 -3.23
N LEU A 180 10.91 23.42 -3.67
CA LEU A 180 9.48 23.10 -3.68
C LEU A 180 8.97 22.76 -2.27
N HIS A 181 7.70 23.09 -2.03
CA HIS A 181 7.06 22.99 -0.74
C HIS A 181 6.90 21.53 -0.26
N ARG A 182 6.76 21.34 1.07
CA ARG A 182 6.60 20.01 1.70
C ARG A 182 5.51 19.15 1.09
N GLY A 183 4.36 19.72 0.72
CA GLY A 183 3.29 18.96 0.06
C GLY A 183 3.72 18.30 -1.27
N TRP A 184 4.52 18.99 -2.08
CA TRP A 184 5.07 18.46 -3.34
C TRP A 184 6.04 17.32 -3.04
N ARG A 185 6.94 17.54 -2.08
CA ARG A 185 7.93 16.54 -1.63
C ARG A 185 7.26 15.29 -1.09
N ARG A 186 6.21 15.44 -0.28
CA ARG A 186 5.41 14.34 0.28
C ARG A 186 4.67 13.56 -0.81
N THR A 187 4.22 14.25 -1.86
CA THR A 187 3.63 13.61 -3.05
C THR A 187 4.65 12.81 -3.83
N LEU A 188 5.88 13.31 -3.97
CA LEU A 188 6.97 12.52 -4.55
C LEU A 188 7.31 11.30 -3.68
N ALA A 189 7.44 11.46 -2.36
CA ALA A 189 7.68 10.33 -1.46
C ALA A 189 6.62 9.22 -1.63
N ARG A 190 5.35 9.62 -1.80
CA ARG A 190 4.24 8.70 -2.03
C ARG A 190 4.32 7.96 -3.38
N THR A 191 4.94 8.53 -4.42
CA THR A 191 5.10 7.79 -5.69
C THR A 191 5.96 6.54 -5.55
N PHE A 192 6.93 6.52 -4.62
CA PHE A 192 7.68 5.30 -4.32
C PHE A 192 6.80 4.24 -3.66
N ASP A 193 5.95 4.64 -2.72
CA ASP A 193 4.96 3.75 -2.12
C ASP A 193 4.00 3.19 -3.15
N ASP A 194 3.46 4.05 -4.03
CA ASP A 194 2.48 3.66 -5.02
C ASP A 194 3.03 2.56 -5.96
N LEU A 195 4.30 2.69 -6.40
CA LEU A 195 4.96 1.67 -7.21
C LEU A 195 5.35 0.41 -6.42
N ALA A 196 5.69 0.55 -5.13
CA ALA A 196 5.95 -0.60 -4.27
C ALA A 196 4.65 -1.37 -4.00
N ASP A 197 3.54 -0.66 -3.78
CA ASP A 197 2.23 -1.25 -3.56
C ASP A 197 1.78 -2.03 -4.81
N ASP A 198 2.04 -1.54 -6.04
CA ASP A 198 1.80 -2.29 -7.28
C ASP A 198 2.52 -3.65 -7.26
N LEU A 199 3.82 -3.66 -6.95
CA LEU A 199 4.62 -4.89 -6.86
C LEU A 199 4.12 -5.82 -5.76
N ALA A 200 3.71 -5.28 -4.61
CA ALA A 200 3.17 -6.05 -3.49
C ALA A 200 1.81 -6.70 -3.80
N LEU A 201 1.10 -6.19 -4.81
CA LEU A 201 -0.14 -6.75 -5.34
C LEU A 201 0.09 -7.71 -6.52
N GLY A 202 1.34 -7.92 -6.94
CA GLY A 202 1.68 -8.72 -8.12
C GLY A 202 1.45 -8.01 -9.45
N GLU A 203 1.27 -6.69 -9.41
CA GLU A 203 1.14 -5.85 -10.60
C GLU A 203 2.52 -5.34 -11.05
N TRP A 204 2.64 -5.03 -12.34
CA TRP A 204 3.83 -4.38 -12.85
C TRP A 204 3.80 -2.89 -12.46
N PRO A 205 4.91 -2.31 -11.97
CA PRO A 205 4.95 -0.92 -11.49
C PRO A 205 5.03 0.06 -12.67
N LEU A 206 3.97 0.12 -13.48
CA LEU A 206 3.91 0.93 -14.70
C LEU A 206 3.70 2.41 -14.33
N PRO A 207 4.64 3.32 -14.66
CA PRO A 207 4.52 4.72 -14.28
C PRO A 207 3.31 5.41 -14.92
N ARG A 208 2.44 5.97 -14.08
CA ARG A 208 1.20 6.64 -14.52
C ARG A 208 1.36 8.15 -14.72
N CYS A 209 2.50 8.70 -14.29
CA CYS A 209 2.88 10.10 -14.46
C CYS A 209 4.41 10.27 -14.48
N LEU A 210 4.88 11.47 -14.79
CA LEU A 210 6.32 11.79 -14.85
C LEU A 210 7.04 11.62 -13.51
N ALA A 211 6.35 11.88 -12.39
CA ALA A 211 6.93 11.68 -11.06
C ALA A 211 7.17 10.20 -10.75
N GLU A 212 6.21 9.32 -11.06
CA GLU A 212 6.38 7.86 -10.92
C GLU A 212 7.49 7.35 -11.85
N GLU A 213 7.64 7.92 -13.04
CA GLU A 213 8.70 7.54 -13.96
C GLU A 213 10.09 7.89 -13.40
N LEU A 214 10.23 9.05 -12.75
CA LEU A 214 11.44 9.40 -12.00
C LEU A 214 11.69 8.44 -10.84
N ALA A 215 10.65 8.16 -10.05
CA ALA A 215 10.73 7.31 -8.88
C ALA A 215 11.22 5.90 -9.24
N LEU A 216 10.63 5.30 -10.29
CA LEU A 216 11.02 3.97 -10.78
C LEU A 216 12.45 3.94 -11.30
N ARG A 217 12.90 4.99 -12.00
CA ARG A 217 14.29 5.10 -12.48
C ARG A 217 15.29 5.19 -11.34
N MET A 218 14.95 5.93 -10.28
CA MET A 218 15.78 5.99 -9.08
C MET A 218 15.90 4.60 -8.44
N ALA A 219 14.78 3.87 -8.32
CA ALA A 219 14.78 2.53 -7.76
C ALA A 219 15.59 1.53 -8.60
N LEU A 220 15.47 1.56 -9.93
CA LEU A 220 16.29 0.72 -10.83
C LEU A 220 17.78 1.04 -10.72
N ALA A 221 18.14 2.32 -10.65
CA ALA A 221 19.53 2.74 -10.47
C ALA A 221 20.10 2.26 -9.13
N ASP A 222 19.33 2.39 -8.05
CA ASP A 222 19.74 1.98 -6.70
C ASP A 222 19.81 0.45 -6.58
N ALA A 223 18.89 -0.28 -7.21
CA ALA A 223 18.90 -1.74 -7.26
C ALA A 223 20.16 -2.27 -7.96
N ARG A 224 20.47 -1.69 -9.12
CA ARG A 224 21.69 -2.02 -9.88
C ARG A 224 22.96 -1.68 -9.09
N ALA A 225 22.98 -0.52 -8.42
CA ALA A 225 24.11 -0.11 -7.59
C ALA A 225 24.30 -1.05 -6.39
N LEU A 226 23.21 -1.44 -5.72
CA LEU A 226 23.24 -2.35 -4.58
C LEU A 226 23.73 -3.74 -4.99
N LEU A 227 23.22 -4.29 -6.09
CA LEU A 227 23.67 -5.59 -6.62
C LEU A 227 25.16 -5.58 -6.96
N GLY A 228 25.66 -4.49 -7.55
CA GLY A 228 27.08 -4.33 -7.88
C GLY A 228 27.98 -4.16 -6.65
N ALA A 229 27.52 -3.44 -5.63
CA ALA A 229 28.31 -3.13 -4.44
C ALA A 229 28.27 -4.22 -3.37
N GLN A 230 27.12 -4.89 -3.20
CA GLN A 230 26.85 -5.84 -2.12
C GLN A 230 26.09 -7.09 -2.63
N PRO A 231 26.67 -7.86 -3.57
CA PRO A 231 25.99 -9.00 -4.18
C PRO A 231 25.60 -10.08 -3.18
N GLU A 232 26.41 -10.32 -2.14
CA GLU A 232 26.10 -11.31 -1.09
C GLU A 232 24.87 -10.89 -0.27
N SER A 233 24.73 -9.59 0.03
CA SER A 233 23.55 -9.08 0.74
C SER A 233 22.27 -9.19 -0.09
N VAL A 234 22.38 -9.02 -1.42
CA VAL A 234 21.25 -9.26 -2.32
C VAL A 234 20.94 -10.76 -2.39
N ALA A 235 21.94 -11.63 -2.46
CA ALA A 235 21.74 -13.08 -2.44
C ALA A 235 21.05 -13.55 -1.15
N ASP A 236 21.47 -13.03 0.01
CA ASP A 236 20.84 -13.29 1.29
C ASP A 236 19.38 -12.79 1.32
N MET A 237 19.11 -11.61 0.74
CA MET A 237 17.76 -11.05 0.63
C MET A 237 16.84 -11.90 -0.26
N MET A 238 17.36 -12.47 -1.35
CA MET A 238 16.55 -13.31 -2.24
C MET A 238 16.14 -14.63 -1.59
N GLY A 239 16.91 -15.13 -0.61
CA GLY A 239 16.60 -16.36 0.12
C GLY A 239 16.26 -17.53 -0.81
N ASP A 240 15.05 -18.07 -0.65
CA ASP A 240 14.54 -19.22 -1.40
C ASP A 240 13.78 -18.85 -2.69
N LEU A 241 13.75 -17.56 -3.09
CA LEU A 241 13.08 -17.14 -4.32
C LEU A 241 13.68 -17.87 -5.54
N PRO A 242 12.85 -18.31 -6.49
CA PRO A 242 13.32 -19.06 -7.65
C PRO A 242 14.22 -18.17 -8.52
N ALA A 243 15.28 -18.78 -9.06
CA ALA A 243 16.23 -18.12 -9.94
C ALA A 243 15.79 -18.25 -11.40
N ASP A 244 16.03 -17.21 -12.18
CA ASP A 244 15.80 -17.20 -13.63
C ASP A 244 16.99 -16.58 -14.38
N LEU A 245 17.10 -16.85 -15.68
CA LEU A 245 18.16 -16.30 -16.54
C LEU A 245 18.00 -14.80 -16.81
N TYR A 246 16.77 -14.28 -16.72
CA TYR A 246 16.45 -12.86 -16.88
C TYR A 246 16.47 -12.08 -15.55
N ASP A 247 16.89 -12.73 -14.44
CA ASP A 247 17.09 -12.04 -13.16
C ASP A 247 18.02 -10.83 -13.35
N TYR A 248 17.54 -9.66 -12.93
CA TYR A 248 18.27 -8.40 -12.99
C TYR A 248 18.62 -7.92 -14.41
N ASP A 249 17.84 -8.33 -15.42
CA ASP A 249 17.88 -7.73 -16.76
C ASP A 249 17.30 -6.30 -16.70
N TRP A 250 18.13 -5.35 -16.27
CA TRP A 250 17.76 -3.95 -16.08
C TRP A 250 17.36 -3.26 -17.37
N ASP A 251 17.96 -3.67 -18.49
CA ASP A 251 17.65 -3.06 -19.79
C ASP A 251 16.27 -3.56 -20.25
N GLY A 252 15.99 -4.87 -20.14
CA GLY A 252 14.64 -5.40 -20.36
C GLY A 252 13.57 -4.82 -19.42
N CYS A 253 13.90 -4.60 -18.14
CA CYS A 253 13.01 -3.88 -17.21
C CYS A 253 12.67 -2.48 -17.73
N ALA A 254 13.66 -1.75 -18.23
CA ALA A 254 13.46 -0.39 -18.69
C ALA A 254 12.63 -0.35 -19.98
N ASP A 255 12.89 -1.27 -20.91
CA ASP A 255 12.16 -1.35 -22.17
C ASP A 255 10.68 -1.68 -21.97
N GLU A 256 10.35 -2.53 -20.99
CA GLU A 256 8.99 -3.03 -20.76
C GLU A 256 8.18 -2.18 -19.75
N LEU A 257 8.84 -1.56 -18.76
CA LEU A 257 8.14 -0.76 -17.73
C LEU A 257 7.93 0.70 -18.14
N PHE A 258 8.75 1.25 -19.04
CA PHE A 258 8.66 2.67 -19.44
C PHE A 258 8.02 2.86 -20.81
N GLY A 259 7.24 3.94 -20.95
CA GLY A 259 6.62 4.30 -22.22
C GLY A 259 5.36 3.51 -22.56
N VAL A 260 4.88 2.64 -21.66
CA VAL A 260 3.55 2.01 -21.76
C VAL A 260 2.46 3.08 -21.74
N PHE A 261 2.58 4.01 -20.80
CA PHE A 261 1.79 5.24 -20.76
C PHE A 261 2.68 6.44 -21.13
N GLY A 262 2.09 7.48 -21.70
CA GLY A 262 2.81 8.69 -22.04
C GLY A 262 1.91 9.77 -22.62
N PRO A 263 2.48 10.96 -22.91
CA PRO A 263 1.76 12.00 -23.62
C PRO A 263 1.50 11.61 -25.09
N ASP A 264 0.26 11.80 -25.56
CA ASP A 264 -0.18 11.51 -26.94
C ASP A 264 0.66 12.23 -28.03
N ASP A 265 1.16 13.42 -27.72
CA ASP A 265 1.91 14.27 -28.65
C ASP A 265 3.43 13.98 -28.69
N GLY A 266 3.89 12.89 -28.06
CA GLY A 266 5.29 12.51 -28.02
C GLY A 266 5.85 12.13 -29.39
N ASP A 267 7.12 12.46 -29.65
CA ASP A 267 7.83 11.96 -30.83
C ASP A 267 8.07 10.44 -30.68
N PRO A 268 7.50 9.59 -31.57
CA PRO A 268 7.61 8.14 -31.46
C PRO A 268 9.03 7.63 -31.75
N GLU A 269 9.94 8.46 -32.28
CA GLU A 269 11.34 8.10 -32.49
C GLU A 269 12.20 8.23 -31.23
N LEU A 270 11.69 8.90 -30.17
CA LEU A 270 12.42 9.03 -28.91
C LEU A 270 12.28 7.77 -28.07
N ASP A 271 13.41 7.29 -27.55
CA ASP A 271 13.40 6.28 -26.50
C ASP A 271 12.77 6.82 -25.21
N ALA A 272 12.45 5.92 -24.29
CA ALA A 272 11.83 6.30 -23.03
C ALA A 272 12.70 7.29 -22.22
N LEU A 273 14.04 7.16 -22.24
CA LEU A 273 14.94 8.04 -21.50
C LEU A 273 14.88 9.47 -22.01
N GLN A 274 15.01 9.63 -23.33
CA GLN A 274 14.93 10.91 -24.03
C GLN A 274 13.58 11.58 -23.82
N ARG A 275 12.49 10.80 -23.85
CA ARG A 275 11.14 11.31 -23.60
C ARG A 275 11.02 11.92 -22.20
N THR A 276 11.48 11.22 -21.17
CA THR A 276 11.48 11.75 -19.79
C THR A 276 12.32 13.01 -19.68
N GLU A 277 13.51 13.05 -20.27
CA GLU A 277 14.38 14.22 -20.23
C GLU A 277 13.72 15.44 -20.87
N GLN A 278 13.06 15.25 -22.01
CA GLN A 278 12.29 16.31 -22.65
C GLN A 278 11.09 16.74 -21.80
N LEU A 279 10.35 15.79 -21.23
CA LEU A 279 9.20 16.07 -20.36
C LEU A 279 9.61 16.81 -19.10
N LEU A 280 10.72 16.42 -18.48
CA LEU A 280 11.34 17.19 -17.41
C LEU A 280 11.62 18.61 -17.94
N ALA A 281 12.41 18.77 -18.99
CA ALA A 281 12.75 20.12 -19.49
C ALA A 281 11.51 21.00 -19.77
N ALA A 282 10.44 20.42 -20.31
CA ALA A 282 9.22 21.13 -20.70
C ALA A 282 8.21 21.38 -19.57
N THR A 283 8.15 20.51 -18.56
CA THR A 283 7.08 20.51 -17.55
C THR A 283 7.56 21.14 -16.25
N HIS A 284 6.81 22.11 -15.73
CA HIS A 284 7.04 22.65 -14.39
C HIS A 284 6.90 21.54 -13.34
N PRO A 285 7.73 21.48 -12.29
CA PRO A 285 7.68 20.40 -11.29
C PRO A 285 6.32 20.09 -10.68
N GLU A 286 5.46 21.09 -10.49
CA GLU A 286 4.09 20.85 -9.99
C GLU A 286 3.22 20.02 -10.96
N GLY A 287 3.53 20.04 -12.25
CA GLY A 287 2.83 19.24 -13.26
C GLY A 287 3.32 17.80 -13.37
N TRP A 288 4.36 17.38 -12.62
CA TRP A 288 4.92 16.03 -12.75
C TRP A 288 3.97 14.93 -12.25
N PHE A 289 2.98 15.26 -11.44
CA PHE A 289 2.00 14.33 -10.90
C PHE A 289 0.72 14.25 -11.74
N LEU A 290 0.63 14.98 -12.84
CA LEU A 290 -0.48 14.85 -13.76
C LEU A 290 -0.41 13.47 -14.42
N ALA A 291 -1.49 12.70 -14.30
CA ALA A 291 -1.59 11.39 -14.92
C ALA A 291 -1.51 11.52 -16.44
N TYR A 292 -0.88 10.53 -17.08
CA TYR A 292 -0.96 10.34 -18.52
C TYR A 292 -2.40 9.97 -18.92
N GLU A 293 -2.83 10.34 -20.13
CA GLU A 293 -4.24 10.25 -20.54
C GLU A 293 -4.80 8.82 -20.53
N ASP A 294 -3.96 7.84 -20.88
CA ASP A 294 -4.31 6.42 -20.92
C ASP A 294 -4.08 5.67 -19.58
N ALA A 295 -3.53 6.35 -18.57
CA ALA A 295 -3.22 5.74 -17.28
C ALA A 295 -4.40 5.85 -16.30
N GLU A 296 -4.69 4.78 -15.57
CA GLU A 296 -5.68 4.84 -14.50
C GLU A 296 -5.20 5.72 -13.34
N GLU A 297 -6.04 6.66 -12.89
CA GLU A 297 -5.72 7.53 -11.76
C GLU A 297 -5.49 6.72 -10.48
N ARG A 298 -4.46 7.08 -9.71
CA ARG A 298 -4.25 6.55 -8.36
C ARG A 298 -5.42 6.95 -7.45
N ASP A 299 -5.83 6.05 -6.55
CA ASP A 299 -6.88 6.36 -5.56
C ASP A 299 -6.52 7.63 -4.76
N ALA A 300 -7.39 8.63 -4.79
CA ALA A 300 -7.22 9.87 -4.04
C ALA A 300 -7.23 9.66 -2.51
N GLY A 301 -7.83 8.55 -2.04
CA GLY A 301 -7.95 8.18 -0.63
C GLY A 301 -6.77 7.39 -0.05
N ARG A 302 -5.75 7.04 -0.86
CA ARG A 302 -4.61 6.19 -0.44
C ARG A 302 -3.76 6.76 0.69
N GLY A 303 -3.89 8.06 0.96
CA GLY A 303 -3.21 8.74 2.05
C GLY A 303 -1.70 8.85 1.83
N TYR A 304 -0.98 9.13 2.91
CA TYR A 304 0.47 9.27 2.93
C TYR A 304 0.99 8.56 4.18
N ARG A 305 2.23 8.06 4.16
CA ARG A 305 2.88 7.65 5.41
C ARG A 305 3.01 8.87 6.33
N ARG A 306 2.83 8.64 7.63
CA ARG A 306 3.13 9.55 8.77
C ARG A 306 2.30 10.84 8.85
#